data_AF-A0A3B9FPE1-F1
#
_entry.id   AF-A0A3B9FPE1-F1
#
_cell.length_a   1.000
_cell.length_b   1.000
_cell.length_c   1.000
_cell.angle_alpha   90.00
_cell.angle_beta   90.00
_cell.angle_gamma   90.00
#
_symmetry.space_group_name_H-M   'P 1'
#
loop_
_entity.id
_entity.type
_entity.pdbx_description
1 polymer ?
#
loop_
_entity_poly.entity_id
_entity_poly.type
_entity_poly.pdbx_seq_one_letter_code
_entity_poly.pdbx_strand_id
1 'polypeptide(L)'
;MDEAVRMRSLIRLALVSPFLGCLLLGSGNHAELDQYWAKVSEAVRTGDVEAYRATCHPDGVLVSGGQSESELLSQALLRWSKEFADTRAGKMEARVEFRFGDRILGKDT
;
A
#
# COMPACT_ATOMS: atom_id res chain seq x y z
N MET A 1 -23.96 34.63 -4.45
CA MET A 1 -24.23 35.56 -3.34
C MET A 1 -25.33 34.93 -2.50
N ASP A 2 -25.16 34.56 -1.25
CA ASP A 2 -24.00 34.29 -0.38
C ASP A 2 -24.61 33.74 0.93
N GLU A 3 -23.78 33.39 1.91
CA GLU A 3 -24.13 32.91 3.27
C GLU A 3 -24.51 31.42 3.34
N ALA A 4 -23.56 30.48 3.38
CA ALA A 4 -22.57 30.31 4.45
C ALA A 4 -23.23 30.15 5.84
N VAL A 5 -23.05 28.95 6.41
CA VAL A 5 -22.96 28.68 7.85
C VAL A 5 -24.22 28.92 8.70
N ARG A 6 -25.05 27.89 8.82
CA ARG A 6 -25.55 27.48 10.15
C ARG A 6 -25.27 26.02 10.43
N MET A 7 -23.99 25.79 10.71
CA MET A 7 -23.47 24.65 11.45
C MET A 7 -24.10 24.62 12.84
N ARG A 8 -25.10 23.76 13.05
CA ARG A 8 -25.47 23.23 14.37
C ARG A 8 -25.92 21.79 14.22
N SER A 9 -24.94 20.90 14.42
CA SER A 9 -25.04 19.66 15.17
C SER A 9 -26.44 19.07 15.33
N LEU A 10 -26.66 17.85 14.82
CA LEU A 10 -27.21 16.74 15.58
C LEU A 10 -27.04 15.45 14.76
N ILE A 11 -25.91 14.81 15.04
CA ILE A 11 -25.58 13.42 14.75
C ILE A 11 -26.80 12.53 15.04
N ARG A 12 -27.37 11.91 14.00
CA ARG A 12 -28.28 10.77 14.16
C ARG A 12 -27.57 9.51 13.71
N LEU A 13 -26.99 8.88 14.72
CA LEU A 13 -26.52 7.50 14.78
C LEU A 13 -27.50 6.55 14.05
N ALA A 14 -27.11 6.05 12.88
CA ALA A 14 -27.73 4.89 12.25
C ALA A 14 -26.85 3.66 12.56
N LEU A 15 -27.19 2.97 13.65
CA LEU A 15 -26.71 1.64 13.99
C LEU A 15 -27.29 0.65 12.97
N VAL A 16 -26.57 0.37 11.89
CA VAL A 16 -26.85 -0.75 11.00
C VAL A 16 -25.86 -1.86 11.32
N SER A 17 -26.35 -2.80 12.16
CA SER A 17 -25.95 -4.20 12.31
C SER A 17 -24.45 -4.54 12.40
N PRO A 18 -23.92 -4.90 13.58
CA PRO A 18 -22.57 -5.44 13.73
C PRO A 18 -22.49 -6.94 13.42
N PHE A 19 -23.46 -7.51 12.68
CA PHE A 19 -23.52 -8.94 12.34
C PHE A 19 -23.24 -9.25 10.86
N LEU A 20 -22.55 -8.34 10.16
CA LEU A 20 -21.84 -8.66 8.91
C LEU A 20 -20.35 -8.29 9.01
N GLY A 21 -19.81 -8.25 10.23
CA GLY A 21 -18.40 -7.95 10.50
C GLY A 21 -17.47 -9.16 10.56
N CYS A 22 -17.98 -10.40 10.42
CA CYS A 22 -17.19 -11.61 10.65
C CYS A 22 -17.21 -12.63 9.48
N LEU A 23 -17.87 -12.36 8.35
CA LEU A 23 -18.00 -13.34 7.26
C LEU A 23 -17.02 -13.14 6.09
N LEU A 24 -15.89 -12.45 6.30
CA LEU A 24 -14.78 -12.40 5.33
C LEU A 24 -13.40 -12.53 6.01
N LEU A 25 -13.33 -13.04 7.24
CA LEU A 25 -12.06 -13.48 7.79
C LEU A 25 -11.82 -14.93 7.33
N GLY A 26 -11.50 -15.07 6.05
CA GLY A 26 -10.80 -16.26 5.59
C GLY A 26 -9.46 -16.29 6.28
N SER A 27 -9.33 -17.11 7.32
CA SER A 27 -8.07 -17.37 8.03
C SER A 27 -7.13 -18.19 7.15
N GLY A 28 -6.57 -17.54 6.13
CA GLY A 28 -5.53 -18.09 5.27
C GLY A 28 -4.54 -16.98 4.96
N ASN A 29 -3.25 -17.30 4.98
CA ASN A 29 -2.12 -16.38 4.75
C ASN A 29 -2.27 -15.48 3.50
N HIS A 30 -3.17 -15.81 2.58
CA HIS A 30 -3.52 -15.00 1.42
C HIS A 30 -4.05 -13.61 1.75
N ALA A 31 -4.92 -13.45 2.76
CA ALA A 31 -5.51 -12.15 3.08
C ALA A 31 -4.46 -11.16 3.61
N GLU A 32 -3.51 -11.64 4.42
CA GLU A 32 -2.39 -10.85 4.92
C GLU A 32 -1.44 -10.45 3.78
N LEU A 33 -1.12 -11.38 2.87
CA LEU A 33 -0.33 -11.10 1.68
C LEU A 33 -1.01 -10.06 0.78
N ASP A 34 -2.32 -10.16 0.57
CA ASP A 34 -3.07 -9.20 -0.23
C ASP A 34 -3.04 -7.81 0.41
N GLN A 35 -3.20 -7.74 1.74
CA GLN A 35 -3.08 -6.48 2.47
C GLN A 35 -1.66 -5.90 2.38
N TYR A 36 -0.64 -6.75 2.46
CA TYR A 36 0.76 -6.34 2.30
C TYR A 36 0.98 -5.70 0.92
N TRP A 37 0.61 -6.39 -0.16
CA TRP A 37 0.82 -5.88 -1.53
C TRP A 37 -0.05 -4.65 -1.83
N ALA A 38 -1.23 -4.52 -1.22
CA ALA A 38 -2.03 -3.31 -1.29
C ALA A 38 -1.32 -2.11 -0.62
N LYS A 39 -0.69 -2.30 0.54
CA LYS A 39 0.12 -1.25 1.20
C LYS A 39 1.31 -0.81 0.35
N VAL A 40 2.01 -1.77 -0.28
CA VAL A 40 3.12 -1.48 -1.20
C VAL A 40 2.64 -0.64 -2.38
N SER A 41 1.54 -1.04 -3.04
CA SER A 41 0.97 -0.31 -4.18
C SER A 41 0.51 1.10 -3.79
N GLU A 42 -0.11 1.23 -2.62
CA GLU A 42 -0.56 2.52 -2.09
C GLU A 42 0.61 3.47 -1.85
N ALA A 43 1.70 3.00 -1.24
CA ALA A 43 2.88 3.81 -0.98
C ALA A 43 3.51 4.36 -2.28
N VAL A 44 3.55 3.56 -3.35
CA VAL A 44 3.99 4.02 -4.68
C VAL A 44 3.02 5.07 -5.22
N ARG A 45 1.71 4.81 -5.15
CA ARG A 45 0.67 5.71 -5.67
C ARG A 45 0.66 7.07 -4.99
N THR A 46 0.92 7.12 -3.69
CA THR A 46 0.92 8.37 -2.91
C THR A 46 2.29 9.04 -2.85
N GLY A 47 3.33 8.43 -3.41
CA GLY A 47 4.70 8.95 -3.28
C GLY A 47 5.23 8.90 -1.85
N ASP A 48 4.83 7.87 -1.09
CA ASP A 48 5.30 7.68 0.30
C ASP A 48 6.49 6.72 0.41
N VAL A 49 7.69 7.29 0.28
CA VAL A 49 8.96 6.54 0.35
C VAL A 49 9.18 5.87 1.71
N GLU A 50 8.72 6.45 2.81
CA GLU A 50 8.92 5.88 4.15
C GLU A 50 7.90 4.78 4.41
N ALA A 51 6.64 4.95 3.97
CA ALA A 51 5.67 3.85 3.98
C ALA A 51 6.15 2.67 3.10
N TYR A 52 6.72 2.95 1.93
CA TYR A 52 7.30 1.91 1.08
C TYR A 52 8.48 1.22 1.79
N ARG A 53 9.42 1.99 2.34
CA ARG A 53 10.57 1.45 3.09
C ARG A 53 10.13 0.55 4.24
N ALA A 54 9.09 0.92 4.97
CA ALA A 54 8.57 0.13 6.10
C ALA A 54 7.97 -1.22 5.69
N THR A 55 7.62 -1.43 4.41
CA THR A 55 7.20 -2.74 3.91
C THR A 55 8.36 -3.70 3.67
N CYS A 56 9.60 -3.20 3.62
CA CYS A 56 10.75 -3.98 3.18
C CYS A 56 11.70 -4.28 4.34
N HIS A 57 12.38 -5.43 4.26
CA HIS A 57 13.49 -5.72 5.17
C HIS A 57 14.66 -4.74 4.91
N PRO A 58 15.40 -4.28 5.93
CA PRO A 58 16.60 -3.45 5.75
C PRO A 58 17.62 -4.11 4.79
N ASP A 59 17.73 -5.43 4.93
CA ASP A 59 18.41 -6.42 4.09
C ASP A 59 17.96 -6.56 2.62
N GLY A 60 16.87 -5.89 2.25
CA GLY A 60 16.14 -6.15 1.02
C GLY A 60 17.00 -5.90 -0.22
N VAL A 61 16.95 -6.81 -1.18
CA VAL A 61 17.66 -6.71 -2.46
C VAL A 61 16.64 -6.52 -3.58
N LEU A 62 16.82 -5.48 -4.37
CA LEU A 62 16.11 -5.29 -5.62
C LEU A 62 16.82 -6.11 -6.71
N VAL A 63 16.08 -7.00 -7.36
CA VAL A 63 16.59 -7.80 -8.48
C VAL A 63 15.88 -7.39 -9.76
N SER A 64 16.64 -6.88 -10.72
CA SER A 64 16.14 -6.41 -12.01
C SER A 64 16.26 -7.52 -13.05
N GLY A 65 15.16 -8.23 -13.34
CA GLY A 65 15.16 -9.33 -14.31
C GLY A 65 15.56 -8.94 -15.73
N GLY A 66 15.36 -7.67 -16.13
CA GLY A 66 15.73 -7.18 -17.46
C GLY A 66 17.21 -6.79 -17.62
N GLN A 67 17.89 -6.43 -16.52
CA GLN A 67 19.29 -5.99 -16.55
C GLN A 67 20.25 -6.99 -15.90
N SER A 68 19.73 -8.08 -15.31
CA SER A 68 20.51 -9.06 -14.54
C SER A 68 21.35 -8.40 -13.43
N GLU A 69 20.83 -7.32 -12.85
CA GLU A 69 21.48 -6.56 -11.79
C GLU A 69 20.76 -6.78 -10.46
N SER A 70 21.52 -6.79 -9.38
CA SER A 70 21.02 -6.88 -8.01
C SER A 70 21.67 -5.79 -7.19
N GLU A 71 20.87 -5.01 -6.49
CA GLU A 71 21.34 -3.94 -5.61
C GLU A 71 20.55 -3.92 -4.31
N LEU A 72 21.12 -3.33 -3.26
CA LEU A 72 20.37 -3.11 -2.03
C LEU A 72 19.20 -2.17 -2.32
N LEU A 73 18.01 -2.56 -1.87
CA LEU A 73 16.81 -1.76 -2.02
C LEU A 73 16.96 -0.38 -1.34
N SER A 74 17.73 -0.31 -0.26
CA SER A 74 18.07 0.96 0.39
C SER A 74 18.78 1.94 -0.55
N GLN A 75 19.66 1.45 -1.44
CA GLN A 75 20.33 2.27 -2.46
C GLN A 75 19.37 2.65 -3.60
N ALA A 76 18.53 1.70 -4.04
CA ALA A 76 17.50 1.97 -5.03
C ALA A 76 16.53 3.09 -4.58
N LEU A 77 16.09 3.04 -3.31
CA LEU A 77 15.18 4.04 -2.73
C LEU A 77 15.80 5.43 -2.64
N LEU A 78 17.12 5.55 -2.48
CA LEU A 78 17.80 6.85 -2.55
C LEU A 78 17.72 7.43 -3.95
N ARG A 79 17.89 6.61 -5.00
CA ARG A 79 17.72 7.06 -6.39
C ARG A 79 16.28 7.48 -6.67
N TRP A 80 15.31 6.67 -6.23
CA TRP A 80 13.88 6.92 -6.47
C TRP A 80 13.27 8.02 -5.60
N SER A 81 14.03 8.59 -4.67
CA SER A 81 13.53 9.60 -3.73
C SER A 81 12.90 10.79 -4.45
N LYS A 82 13.48 11.20 -5.58
CA LYS A 82 12.93 12.29 -6.41
C LYS A 82 11.58 11.91 -7.00
N GLU A 83 11.45 10.72 -7.54
CA GLU A 83 10.24 10.18 -8.15
C GLU A 83 9.12 10.09 -7.13
N PHE A 84 9.40 9.55 -5.93
CA PHE A 84 8.42 9.54 -4.83
C PHE A 84 8.00 10.96 -4.43
N ALA A 85 8.94 11.91 -4.34
CA ALA A 85 8.62 13.30 -4.01
C ALA A 85 7.78 13.99 -5.10
N ASP A 86 8.08 13.75 -6.38
CA ASP A 86 7.33 14.29 -7.50
C ASP A 86 5.92 13.69 -7.58
N THR A 87 5.76 12.39 -7.27
CA THR A 87 4.45 11.76 -7.14
C THR A 87 3.63 12.34 -6.00
N ARG A 88 4.23 12.50 -4.82
CA ARG A 88 3.56 13.13 -3.68
C ARG A 88 3.15 14.57 -3.96
N ALA A 89 3.97 15.30 -4.74
CA ALA A 89 3.70 16.67 -5.17
C ALA A 89 2.68 16.77 -6.32
N GLY A 90 2.17 15.65 -6.85
CA GLY A 90 1.25 15.62 -7.98
C GLY A 90 1.88 16.02 -9.32
N LYS A 91 3.21 16.04 -9.42
CA LYS A 91 3.95 16.35 -10.66
C LYS A 91 4.11 15.13 -11.55
N MET A 92 3.93 13.94 -10.99
CA MET A 92 4.04 12.66 -11.67
C MET A 92 2.97 11.70 -11.14
N GLU A 93 2.35 10.92 -12.01
CA GLU A 93 1.50 9.80 -11.60
C GLU A 93 2.30 8.51 -11.66
N ALA A 94 2.36 7.79 -10.54
CA ALA A 94 2.98 6.48 -10.46
C ALA A 94 1.94 5.45 -10.01
N ARG A 95 1.94 4.27 -10.63
CA ARG A 95 1.08 3.15 -10.24
C ARG A 95 1.81 1.83 -10.48
N VAL A 96 1.68 0.92 -9.52
CA VAL A 96 2.14 -0.46 -9.66
C VAL A 96 0.99 -1.41 -9.33
N GLU A 97 0.86 -2.46 -10.13
CA GLU A 97 -0.10 -3.53 -9.91
C GLU A 97 0.65 -4.85 -9.76
N PHE A 98 0.39 -5.56 -8.67
CA PHE A 98 0.98 -6.87 -8.39
C PHE A 98 0.01 -7.97 -8.81
N ARG A 99 0.48 -8.88 -9.66
CA ARG A 99 -0.33 -9.99 -10.19
C ARG A 99 0.39 -11.30 -9.90
N PHE A 100 -0.28 -12.19 -9.16
CA PHE A 100 0.23 -13.52 -8.83
C PHE A 100 -0.36 -14.54 -9.80
N GLY A 101 0.49 -15.36 -10.41
CA GLY A 101 0.06 -16.52 -11.21
C GLY A 101 -0.36 -17.66 -10.30
N ASP A 102 0.61 -18.22 -9.58
CA ASP A 102 0.41 -19.26 -8.58
C ASP A 102 0.72 -18.76 -7.17
N ARG A 103 0.05 -19.32 -6.16
CA ARG A 103 0.25 -18.98 -4.75
C ARG A 103 0.56 -20.25 -3.96
N ILE A 104 1.82 -20.39 -3.56
CA ILE A 104 2.31 -21.51 -2.76
C ILE A 104 2.53 -20.99 -1.35
N LEU A 105 1.77 -21.53 -0.38
CA LEU A 105 1.97 -21.21 1.03
C LEU A 105 2.82 -22.31 1.67
N GLY A 106 3.77 -21.90 2.50
CA GLY A 106 4.47 -22.82 3.40
C GLY A 106 3.47 -23.47 4.35
N LYS A 107 3.73 -24.72 4.71
CA LYS A 107 2.99 -25.38 5.77
C LYS A 107 3.68 -25.01 7.09
N ASP A 108 2.96 -24.31 7.96
CA ASP A 108 3.44 -24.01 9.30
C ASP A 108 3.87 -25.34 9.97
N THR A 109 5.13 -25.45 10.39
CA THR A 109 5.71 -26.65 11.02
C THR A 109 5.73 -26.49 12.53
#